data_AF-A0A2Z5PCX2-F1
#
_entry.id   AF-A0A2Z5PCX2-F1
#
_cell.length_a   1.000
_cell.length_b   1.000
_cell.length_c   1.000
_cell.angle_alpha   90.00
_cell.angle_beta   90.00
_cell.angle_gamma   90.00
#
_symmetry.space_group_name_H-M   'P 1'
#
loop_
_entity.id
_entity.type
_entity.pdbx_description
1 polymer ?
#
loop_
_entity_poly.entity_id
_entity_poly.type
_entity_poly.pdbx_seq_one_letter_code
_entity_poly.pdbx_strand_id
1 'polypeptide(L)' 'MQEIKDGDFLKSDNGVLFLILRKFRNGDFIALSDVDSKPERFSSVDVRNYEIIENMGNSQLKLLKQVMGVKA' A
#
# COMPACT_ATOMS: atom_id res chain seq x y z
N MET A 1 3.27 -5.39 -16.56
CA MET A 1 2.71 -5.18 -15.21
C MET A 1 3.67 -4.25 -14.49
N GLN A 2 3.20 -3.06 -14.09
CA GLN A 2 4.04 -2.06 -13.44
C GLN A 2 4.40 -2.55 -12.02
N GLU A 3 5.62 -2.29 -11.57
CA GLU A 3 6.09 -2.77 -10.28
C GLU A 3 5.49 -1.92 -9.14
N ILE A 4 4.77 -2.57 -8.21
CA ILE A 4 4.24 -1.93 -6.98
C ILE A 4 5.39 -1.47 -6.09
N LYS A 5 5.29 -0.26 -5.54
CA LYS A 5 6.25 0.41 -4.67
C LYS A 5 5.59 0.99 -3.42
N ASP A 6 6.42 1.34 -2.44
CA ASP A 6 6.01 2.17 -1.31
C ASP A 6 5.37 3.47 -1.81
N GLY A 7 4.22 3.82 -1.23
CA GLY A 7 3.45 5.02 -1.56
C GLY A 7 2.47 4.83 -2.70
N ASP A 8 2.47 3.70 -3.40
CA ASP A 8 1.48 3.45 -4.46
C ASP A 8 0.06 3.36 -3.88
N PHE A 9 -0.87 4.01 -4.56
CA PHE A 9 -2.29 3.80 -4.39
C PHE A 9 -2.75 2.73 -5.37
N LEU A 10 -3.38 1.68 -4.84
CA LEU A 10 -3.97 0.61 -5.61
C LEU A 10 -5.49 0.69 -5.55
N LYS A 11 -6.16 0.35 -6.65
CA LYS A 11 -7.60 0.16 -6.71
C LYS A 11 -7.91 -1.28 -7.09
N SER A 12 -8.70 -1.95 -6.26
CA SER A 12 -9.19 -3.31 -6.53
C SER A 12 -10.35 -3.30 -7.52
N ASP A 13 -10.65 -4.47 -8.08
CA ASP A 13 -11.80 -4.70 -8.98
C ASP A 13 -13.15 -4.32 -8.33
N ASN A 14 -13.24 -4.40 -7.00
CA ASN A 14 -14.44 -4.05 -6.23
C ASN A 14 -14.47 -2.57 -5.79
N GLY A 15 -13.48 -1.78 -6.20
CA GLY A 15 -13.41 -0.34 -5.93
C GLY A 15 -12.75 0.05 -4.59
N VAL A 16 -12.34 -0.92 -3.76
CA VAL A 16 -11.59 -0.66 -2.52
C VAL A 16 -10.23 -0.07 -2.86
N LEU A 17 -9.83 0.97 -2.13
CA LEU A 17 -8.57 1.68 -2.30
C LEU A 17 -7.56 1.21 -1.26
N PHE A 18 -6.31 1.06 -1.68
CA PHE A 18 -5.20 0.69 -0.81
C PHE A 18 -4.06 1.67 -0.96
N LEU A 19 -3.42 2.05 0.15
CA LEU A 19 -2.14 2.76 0.14
C LEU A 19 -1.04 1.82 0.62
N ILE A 20 -0.06 1.56 -0.24
CA ILE A 20 1.09 0.72 0.10
C ILE A 20 2.02 1.49 1.02
N LEU A 21 2.14 1.03 2.25
CA LEU A 21 3.06 1.61 3.22
C LEU A 21 4.46 1.04 3.06
N ARG A 22 4.60 -0.28 2.92
CA ARG A 22 5.93 -0.91 2.90
C ARG A 22 5.91 -2.18 2.07
N LYS A 23 6.77 -2.28 1.06
CA LYS A 23 7.05 -3.49 0.32
C LYS A 23 8.23 -4.25 0.92
N PHE A 24 8.09 -5.56 1.03
CA PHE A 24 9.14 -6.47 1.47
C PHE A 24 9.81 -7.15 0.27
N ARG A 25 11.03 -7.66 0.48
CA ARG A 25 11.80 -8.33 -0.59
C ARG A 25 11.14 -9.59 -1.14
N ASN A 26 10.29 -10.25 -0.35
CA ASN A 26 9.53 -11.43 -0.77
C ASN A 26 8.27 -11.07 -1.59
N GLY A 27 7.99 -9.79 -1.82
CA GLY A 27 6.83 -9.31 -2.56
C GLY A 27 5.62 -8.97 -1.69
N ASP A 28 5.60 -9.37 -0.43
CA ASP A 28 4.53 -8.94 0.50
C ASP A 28 4.60 -7.44 0.74
N PHE A 29 3.52 -6.86 1.25
CA PHE A 29 3.51 -5.47 1.68
C PHE A 29 2.54 -5.21 2.83
N ILE A 30 2.78 -4.10 3.53
CA ILE A 30 1.81 -3.50 4.45
C ILE A 30 1.04 -2.44 3.69
N ALA A 31 -0.29 -2.47 3.74
CA ALA A 31 -1.15 -1.45 3.15
C ALA A 31 -2.22 -0.97 4.14
N LEU A 32 -2.67 0.26 3.96
CA LEU A 32 -3.95 0.74 4.49
C LEU A 32 -5.03 0.49 3.46
N SER A 33 -6.25 0.20 3.91
CA SER A 33 -7.44 0.26 3.06
C SER A 33 -8.33 1.43 3.44
N ASP A 34 -9.22 1.84 2.55
CA ASP A 34 -10.26 2.83 2.85
C ASP A 34 -11.47 2.24 3.63
N VAL A 35 -11.52 0.92 3.76
CA VAL A 35 -12.58 0.18 4.48
C VAL A 35 -12.19 -0.21 5.90
N ASP A 36 -10.89 -0.32 6.21
CA ASP A 36 -10.36 -0.61 7.54
C ASP A 36 -9.36 0.47 7.99
N SER A 37 -9.50 0.88 9.25
CA SER A 37 -8.63 1.83 9.93
C SER A 37 -7.22 1.33 10.24
N LYS A 38 -6.95 0.02 10.14
CA LYS A 38 -5.67 -0.58 10.53
C LYS A 38 -4.82 -0.99 9.32
N PRO A 39 -3.49 -0.83 9.40
CA PRO A 39 -2.59 -1.39 8.40
C PRO A 39 -2.60 -2.92 8.47
N GLU A 40 -2.73 -3.56 7.31
CA GLU A 40 -2.71 -5.01 7.19
C GLU A 40 -1.61 -5.47 6.24
N ARG A 41 -1.20 -6.74 6.40
CA ARG A 41 -0.20 -7.37 5.55
C ARG A 41 -0.90 -8.16 4.45
N PHE A 42 -0.51 -7.91 3.22
CA PHE A 42 -1.01 -8.57 2.03
C PHE A 42 0.12 -9.23 1.25
N SER A 43 -0.21 -10.27 0.50
CA SER A 43 0.73 -10.87 -0.45
C SER A 43 0.67 -10.16 -1.80
N SER A 44 1.77 -10.18 -2.54
CA SER A 44 1.82 -9.75 -3.95
C SER A 44 0.83 -10.52 -4.84
N VAL A 45 0.44 -11.73 -4.44
CA VAL A 45 -0.55 -12.54 -5.15
C VAL A 45 -1.94 -11.94 -5.03
N ASP A 46 -2.29 -11.37 -3.88
CA ASP A 46 -3.64 -10.87 -3.58
C ASP A 46 -4.01 -9.64 -4.41
N VAL A 47 -3.01 -8.86 -4.83
CA VAL A 47 -3.19 -7.56 -5.50
C VAL A 47 -2.71 -7.55 -6.94
N ARG A 48 -2.46 -8.73 -7.52
CA ARG A 48 -1.90 -8.86 -8.88
C ARG A 48 -2.74 -8.17 -9.96
N ASN A 49 -4.05 -8.09 -9.74
CA ASN A 49 -4.98 -7.48 -10.69
C ASN A 49 -5.31 -6.02 -10.36
N TYR A 50 -4.76 -5.47 -9.27
CA TYR A 50 -5.15 -4.14 -8.83
C TYR A 50 -4.48 -3.08 -9.71
N GLU A 51 -5.22 -2.01 -9.99
CA GLU A 51 -4.74 -0.90 -10.78
C GLU A 51 -3.92 0.05 -9.90
N ILE A 52 -2.70 0.42 -10.32
CA ILE A 52 -1.94 1.50 -9.70
C ILE A 52 -2.48 2.82 -10.24
N ILE A 53 -3.05 3.66 -9.37
CA ILE A 53 -3.71 4.91 -9.78
C ILE A 53 -2.84 6.15 -9.53
N GLU A 54 -2.06 6.17 -8.46
CA GLU A 54 -1.23 7.32 -8.06
C GLU A 54 -0.09 6.86 -7.13
N ASN A 55 0.90 7.72 -6.88
CA ASN A 55 1.95 7.48 -5.90
C ASN A 55 2.12 8.68 -4.95
N MET A 56 2.15 8.40 -3.65
CA MET A 56 2.43 9.38 -2.61
C MET A 56 3.93 9.68 -2.51
N GLY A 57 4.28 10.96 -2.49
CA GLY A 57 5.65 11.41 -2.26
C GLY A 57 6.26 10.90 -0.94
N ASN A 58 7.57 10.62 -0.98
CA ASN A 58 8.30 10.02 0.15
C ASN A 58 8.19 10.81 1.47
N SER A 59 8.18 12.15 1.43
CA SER A 59 8.03 12.98 2.63
C SER A 59 6.69 12.79 3.32
N GLN A 60 5.61 12.76 2.54
CA GLN A 60 4.25 12.58 3.01
C GLN A 60 4.07 11.16 3.57
N LEU A 61 4.59 10.16 2.83
CA LEU A 61 4.55 8.77 3.26
C LEU A 61 5.30 8.55 4.59
N LYS A 62 6.46 9.18 4.76
CA LYS A 62 7.23 9.11 5.99
C LYS A 62 6.46 9.68 7.19
N LEU A 63 5.83 10.85 7.03
CA LEU A 63 4.99 11.46 8.07
C LEU A 63 3.81 10.56 8.43
N LEU A 64 3.13 9.99 7.43
CA LEU A 64 2.01 9.07 7.66
C LEU A 64 2.45 7.83 8.46
N LYS A 65 3.56 7.19 8.06
CA LYS A 65 4.12 6.03 8.78
C LYS A 65 4.39 6.33 10.26
N GLN A 66 4.85 7.54 10.57
CA GLN A 66 5.10 7.99 11.95
C GLN A 66 3.79 8.13 12.74
N VAL A 67 2.77 8.77 12.16
CA VAL A 67 1.46 8.94 12.82
C VAL A 67 0.80 7.62 13.16
N MET A 68 0.93 6.62 12.28
CA MET A 68 0.31 5.31 12.48
C MET A 68 1.16 4.31 13.26
N GLY A 69 2.38 4.68 13.66
CA GLY A 69 3.28 3.77 14.37
C GLY A 69 3.82 2.61 13.52
N VAL A 70 3.80 2.72 12.19
CA VAL A 70 4.37 1.71 11.29
C VAL A 70 5.89 1.82 11.34
N LYS A 71 6.55 0.85 11.99
CA LYS A 71 8.01 0.83 12.15
C LYS A 71 8.71 0.59 10.80
N ALA A 72 9.72 1.42 10.53
CA ALA A 72 10.60 1.34 9.36
C ALA A 72 11.39 0.03 9.27
#